data_AF-A0A2G1WHQ2-F1
#
_entry.id   AF-A0A2G1WHQ2-F1
#
_cell.length_a   1.000
_cell.length_b   1.000
_cell.length_c   1.000
_cell.angle_alpha   90.00
_cell.angle_beta   90.00
_cell.angle_gamma   90.00
#
_symmetry.space_group_name_H-M   'P 1'
#
loop_
_entity.id
_entity.type
_entity.pdbx_description
1 polymer ?
#
loop_
_entity_poly.entity_id
_entity_poly.type
_entity_poly.pdbx_seq_one_letter_code
_entity_poly.pdbx_strand_id
1 'polypeptide(L)'
;HVGYNTRRAPLSNPRFRAVLASLIDKRTLVDTAFSGYAEAAASPLAASPEWVPSDLQWEGRETDPLHPFVGASGGFDPETARDRLLEAGYRFDEEGRLLAPGT
;
A
#
# COMPACT_ATOMS: atom_id res chain seq x y z
N HIS A 1 9.08 3.84 2.23
CA HIS A 1 8.16 3.21 3.22
C HIS A 1 7.33 4.27 3.90
N VAL A 2 6.08 3.94 4.27
CA VAL A 2 5.19 4.85 5.02
C VAL A 2 5.20 4.45 6.49
N GLY A 3 5.51 5.41 7.36
CA GLY A 3 5.38 5.24 8.81
C GLY A 3 3.95 5.48 9.26
N TYR A 4 3.35 4.52 9.96
CA TYR A 4 1.99 4.65 10.50
C TYR A 4 2.01 4.85 12.02
N ASN A 5 1.16 5.73 12.54
CA ASN A 5 0.96 5.84 13.99
C ASN A 5 0.06 4.69 14.48
N THR A 6 0.69 3.59 14.91
CA THR A 6 -0.01 2.38 15.37
C THR A 6 -0.74 2.53 16.71
N ARG A 7 -0.61 3.68 17.39
CA ARG A 7 -1.30 3.99 18.65
C ARG A 7 -2.72 4.52 18.45
N ARG A 8 -3.14 4.78 17.20
CA ARG A 8 -4.44 5.36 16.88
C ARG A 8 -5.22 4.46 15.92
N ALA A 9 -6.50 4.25 16.21
CA ALA A 9 -7.40 3.67 15.23
C ALA A 9 -7.57 4.63 14.03
N PRO A 10 -7.80 4.11 12.81
CA PRO A 10 -7.79 2.69 12.42
C PRO A 10 -6.38 2.12 12.18
N LEU A 11 -5.32 2.93 12.26
CA LEU A 11 -3.94 2.55 11.95
C LEU A 11 -3.33 1.53 12.93
N SER A 12 -3.93 1.30 14.10
CA SER A 12 -3.54 0.21 15.01
C SER A 12 -3.77 -1.17 14.39
N ASN A 13 -4.76 -1.33 13.50
CA ASN A 13 -5.06 -2.59 12.84
C ASN A 13 -4.09 -2.87 11.68
N PRO A 14 -3.30 -3.96 11.71
CA PRO A 14 -2.39 -4.30 10.61
C PRO A 14 -3.09 -4.58 9.29
N ARG A 15 -4.32 -5.12 9.29
CA ARG A 15 -5.08 -5.38 8.05
C ARG A 15 -5.42 -4.08 7.34
N PHE A 16 -5.82 -3.05 8.09
CA PHE A 16 -6.08 -1.72 7.53
C PHE A 16 -4.82 -1.12 6.90
N ARG A 17 -3.68 -1.21 7.60
CA ARG A 17 -2.39 -0.74 7.07
C ARG A 17 -1.97 -1.50 5.82
N ALA A 18 -2.22 -2.81 5.74
CA ALA A 18 -1.96 -3.60 4.54
C ALA A 18 -2.78 -3.12 3.34
N VAL A 19 -4.06 -2.77 3.56
CA VAL A 19 -4.88 -2.16 2.50
C VAL A 19 -4.27 -0.81 2.08
N LEU A 20 -3.97 0.08 3.03
CA LEU A 20 -3.33 1.37 2.72
C LEU A 20 -2.01 1.23 1.95
N ALA A 21 -1.17 0.26 2.32
CA ALA A 21 0.08 -0.02 1.63
C ALA A 21 -0.16 -0.40 0.17
N SER A 22 -1.25 -1.12 -0.10
CA SER A 22 -1.67 -1.50 -1.46
C SER A 22 -2.33 -0.37 -2.28
N LEU A 23 -2.62 0.79 -1.68
CA LEU A 23 -3.13 1.95 -2.43
C LEU A 23 -2.01 2.82 -3.01
N ILE A 24 -0.75 2.44 -2.79
CA ILE A 24 0.42 3.23 -3.20
C ILE A 24 1.04 2.59 -4.44
N ASP A 25 0.88 3.24 -5.58
CA ASP A 25 1.61 2.88 -6.79
C ASP A 25 3.05 3.41 -6.71
N LYS A 26 3.95 2.56 -6.20
CA LYS A 26 5.35 2.92 -6.01
C LYS A 26 6.07 3.20 -7.33
N ARG A 27 5.69 2.54 -8.44
CA ARG A 27 6.32 2.80 -9.75
C ARG A 27 5.89 4.15 -10.30
N THR A 28 4.58 4.41 -10.30
CA THR A 28 4.08 5.72 -10.73
C THR A 28 4.68 6.84 -9.89
N LEU A 29 4.88 6.64 -8.57
CA LEU A 29 5.58 7.62 -7.74
C LEU A 29 7.03 7.85 -8.15
N VAL A 30 7.80 6.79 -8.41
CA VAL A 30 9.19 6.90 -8.90
C VAL A 30 9.23 7.72 -10.19
N ASP A 31 8.36 7.42 -11.15
CA ASP A 31 8.38 8.07 -12.45
C ASP A 31 7.88 9.53 -12.37
N THR A 32 6.78 9.77 -11.66
CA THR A 32 6.09 11.07 -11.69
C THR A 32 6.58 12.04 -10.62
N ALA A 33 6.71 11.58 -9.38
CA ALA A 33 7.07 12.44 -8.24
C ALA A 33 8.58 12.57 -8.07
N PHE A 34 9.33 11.52 -8.40
CA PHE A 34 10.80 11.50 -8.30
C PHE A 34 11.49 11.65 -9.65
N SER A 35 10.75 11.78 -10.76
CA SER A 35 11.33 11.92 -12.12
C SER A 35 12.34 10.81 -12.47
N GLY A 36 12.12 9.60 -11.95
CA GLY A 36 13.01 8.45 -12.12
C GLY A 36 14.24 8.42 -11.21
N TYR A 37 14.45 9.42 -10.34
CA TYR A 37 15.61 9.49 -9.42
C TYR A 37 15.40 8.72 -8.11
N ALA A 38 14.50 7.75 -8.10
CA ALA A 38 14.23 6.90 -6.95
C ALA A 38 14.08 5.43 -7.39
N GLU A 39 14.24 4.52 -6.44
CA GLU A 39 13.94 3.11 -6.64
C GLU A 39 12.77 2.69 -5.74
N ALA A 40 11.87 1.88 -6.29
CA ALA A 40 10.77 1.32 -5.53
C ALA A 40 11.29 0.28 -4.54
N ALA A 41 10.85 0.38 -3.28
CA ALA A 41 11.31 -0.50 -2.21
C ALA A 41 10.16 -1.31 -1.59
N ALA A 42 10.28 -2.64 -1.59
CA ALA A 42 9.40 -3.57 -0.89
C ALA A 42 9.85 -3.84 0.57
N SER A 43 11.13 -3.65 0.87
CA SER A 43 11.74 -3.89 2.18
C SER A 43 12.49 -2.66 2.69
N PRO A 44 12.56 -2.41 4.01
CA PRO A 44 13.47 -1.42 4.58
C PRO A 44 14.95 -1.70 4.25
N LEU A 45 15.28 -2.95 3.93
CA LEU A 45 16.61 -3.40 3.51
C LEU A 45 16.79 -3.35 1.99
N ALA A 46 16.01 -2.55 1.25
CA ALA A 46 16.12 -2.48 -0.21
C ALA A 46 17.51 -2.06 -0.71
N ALA A 47 18.28 -1.31 0.09
CA ALA A 47 19.67 -0.95 -0.20
C ALA A 47 20.68 -2.09 0.07
N SER A 48 20.23 -3.22 0.62
CA SER A 48 21.01 -4.43 0.91
C SER A 48 20.18 -5.66 0.49
N PRO A 49 19.91 -5.82 -0.82
CA PRO A 49 18.98 -6.83 -1.34
C PRO A 49 19.38 -8.27 -1.00
N GLU A 50 20.66 -8.53 -0.73
CA GLU A 50 21.17 -9.82 -0.29
C GLU A 50 20.57 -10.30 1.05
N TRP A 51 19.99 -9.40 1.84
CA TRP A 51 19.28 -9.73 3.09
C TRP A 51 17.76 -9.79 2.91
N VAL A 52 17.25 -9.51 1.72
CA VAL A 52 15.82 -9.57 1.40
C VAL A 52 15.49 -10.96 0.82
N PRO A 53 14.54 -11.70 1.41
CA PRO A 53 14.07 -12.96 0.82
C PRO A 53 13.64 -12.77 -0.63
N SER A 54 14.00 -13.69 -1.52
CA SER A 54 13.76 -13.59 -2.98
C SER A 54 12.32 -13.23 -3.33
N ASP A 55 11.36 -13.83 -2.63
CA ASP A 55 9.93 -13.62 -2.88
C ASP A 55 9.46 -12.20 -2.57
N LEU A 56 10.22 -11.46 -1.75
CA LEU A 56 9.96 -10.09 -1.33
C LEU A 56 10.84 -9.05 -2.05
N GLN A 57 11.74 -9.47 -2.93
CA GLN A 57 12.55 -8.54 -3.70
C GLN A 57 11.72 -7.83 -4.76
N TRP A 58 12.09 -6.60 -5.07
CA TRP A 58 11.40 -5.82 -6.10
C TRP A 58 11.70 -6.36 -7.50
N GLU A 59 12.97 -6.63 -7.84
CA GLU A 59 13.41 -7.26 -9.11
C GLU A 59 12.69 -6.76 -10.38
N GLY A 60 12.47 -5.45 -10.51
CA GLY A 60 11.78 -4.87 -11.66
C GLY A 60 10.29 -5.25 -11.80
N ARG A 61 9.66 -5.79 -10.75
CA ARG A 61 8.23 -6.08 -10.71
C ARG A 61 7.40 -4.82 -10.97
N GLU A 62 6.19 -5.03 -11.48
CA GLU A 62 5.24 -3.95 -11.75
C GLU A 62 4.61 -3.40 -10.46
N THR A 63 4.42 -4.25 -9.45
CA THR A 63 3.82 -3.85 -8.17
C THR A 63 4.56 -4.47 -6.99
N ASP A 64 4.30 -3.94 -5.79
CA ASP A 64 4.86 -4.47 -4.56
C ASP A 64 4.50 -5.96 -4.38
N PRO A 65 5.47 -6.84 -4.10
CA PRO A 65 5.23 -8.28 -4.03
C PRO A 65 4.35 -8.71 -2.84
N LEU A 66 4.33 -7.93 -1.76
CA LEU A 66 3.57 -8.23 -0.56
C LEU A 66 2.24 -7.45 -0.50
N HIS A 67 2.24 -6.22 -1.02
CA HIS A 67 1.06 -5.35 -1.07
C HIS A 67 0.82 -4.82 -2.49
N PRO A 68 0.45 -5.69 -3.46
CA PRO A 68 0.27 -5.29 -4.85
C PRO A 68 -0.71 -4.12 -4.99
N PHE A 69 -0.33 -3.13 -5.81
CA PHE A 69 -1.11 -1.92 -6.02
C PHE A 69 -2.54 -2.26 -6.48
N VAL A 70 -3.52 -1.60 -5.88
CA VAL A 70 -4.93 -1.71 -6.25
C VAL A 70 -5.20 -0.84 -7.48
N GLY A 71 -4.92 -1.41 -8.64
CA GLY A 71 -5.03 -0.75 -9.91
C GLY A 71 -4.02 -1.27 -10.93
N ALA A 72 -3.97 -0.62 -12.08
CA ALA A 72 -3.02 -0.93 -13.14
C ALA A 72 -2.76 0.30 -14.01
N SER A 73 -1.57 0.38 -14.59
CA SER A 73 -1.24 1.38 -15.62
C SER A 73 -1.51 2.83 -15.19
N GLY A 74 -1.24 3.17 -13.92
CA GLY A 74 -1.49 4.50 -13.35
C GLY A 74 -2.96 4.79 -12.98
N GLY A 75 -3.87 3.85 -13.24
CA GLY A 75 -5.28 3.92 -12.81
C GLY A 75 -5.49 3.30 -11.44
N PHE A 76 -6.26 3.96 -10.58
CA PHE A 76 -6.68 3.46 -9.27
C PHE A 76 -8.03 2.74 -9.39
N ASP A 77 -8.17 1.58 -8.74
CA ASP A 77 -9.43 0.82 -8.67
C ASP A 77 -10.12 1.03 -7.30
N PRO A 78 -11.08 1.98 -7.19
CA PRO A 78 -11.73 2.29 -5.93
C PRO A 78 -12.62 1.15 -5.40
N GLU A 79 -13.20 0.33 -6.29
CA GLU A 79 -14.10 -0.77 -5.88
C GLU A 79 -13.29 -1.88 -5.22
N THR A 80 -12.18 -2.32 -5.85
CA THR A 80 -11.29 -3.30 -5.23
C THR A 80 -10.70 -2.80 -3.90
N ALA A 81 -10.39 -1.50 -3.80
CA ALA A 81 -9.90 -0.92 -2.55
C ALA A 81 -10.97 -0.96 -1.44
N ARG A 82 -12.23 -0.70 -1.83
CA ARG A 82 -13.38 -0.76 -0.94
C ARG A 82 -13.63 -2.19 -0.45
N ASP A 83 -13.60 -3.17 -1.35
CA ASP A 83 -13.77 -4.58 -1.02
C ASP A 83 -12.71 -5.06 -0.03
N ARG A 84 -11.44 -4.72 -0.25
CA ARG A 84 -10.35 -5.03 0.71
C ARG A 84 -10.58 -4.41 2.09
N LEU A 85 -11.16 -3.21 2.17
CA LEU A 85 -11.52 -2.58 3.44
C LEU A 85 -12.70 -3.29 4.12
N LEU A 86 -13.70 -3.73 3.36
CA LEU A 86 -14.81 -4.54 3.86
C LEU A 86 -14.31 -5.88 4.42
N GLU A 87 -13.45 -6.58 3.68
CA GLU A 87 -12.78 -7.81 4.12
C GLU A 87 -11.93 -7.61 5.39
N ALA A 88 -11.35 -6.42 5.55
CA ALA A 88 -10.61 -6.05 6.76
C ALA A 88 -11.52 -5.67 7.95
N GLY A 89 -12.85 -5.74 7.77
CA GLY A 89 -13.86 -5.54 8.81
C GLY A 89 -14.38 -4.10 8.93
N TYR A 90 -14.08 -3.25 7.97
CA TYR A 90 -14.58 -1.87 7.95
C TYR A 90 -15.92 -1.78 7.25
N ARG A 91 -16.59 -0.63 7.40
CA ARG A 91 -17.88 -0.34 6.78
C ARG A 91 -17.83 1.03 6.14
N PHE A 92 -18.79 1.29 5.27
CA PHE A 92 -18.99 2.60 4.67
C PHE A 92 -20.40 3.06 4.98
N ASP A 93 -20.61 4.37 5.09
CA ASP A 93 -21.95 4.95 5.17
C ASP A 93 -22.60 5.07 3.80
N GLU A 94 -23.82 5.62 3.77
CA GLU A 94 -24.63 5.81 2.57
C GLU A 94 -23.97 6.76 1.56
N GLU A 95 -23.13 7.69 2.04
CA GLU A 95 -22.33 8.59 1.20
C GLU A 95 -21.00 7.96 0.74
N GLY A 96 -20.75 6.70 1.08
CA GLY A 96 -19.52 5.98 0.69
C GLY A 96 -18.29 6.37 1.50
N ARG A 97 -18.46 7.01 2.67
CA ARG A 97 -17.35 7.38 3.55
C ARG A 97 -17.04 6.22 4.50
N LEU A 98 -15.75 5.97 4.71
CA LEU A 98 -15.29 4.92 5.61
C LEU A 98 -15.68 5.22 7.06
N LEU A 99 -16.41 4.28 7.68
CA LEU A 99 -16.71 4.28 9.10
C LEU A 99 -15.54 3.65 9.86
N ALA A 100 -14.57 4.48 10.24
CA ALA A 100 -13.47 4.09 11.12
C ALA A 100 -13.74 4.55 12.55
N PRO A 101 -13.35 3.78 13.59
CA PRO A 101 -13.44 4.24 14.97
C PRO A 101 -12.69 5.58 15.12
N GLY A 102 -13.40 6.61 15.56
CA GLY A 102 -12.83 7.92 15.82
C GLY A 102 -11.74 7.84 16.91
N THR A 103 -10.67 8.60 16.70
CA THR A 103 -9.61 8.83 17.70
C THR A 103 -10.12 9.52 18.94
#